data_AF-A0A1G8LXA2-F1
#
_entry.id   AF-A0A1G8LXA2-F1
#
_cell.length_a   1.000
_cell.length_b   1.000
_cell.length_c   1.000
_cell.angle_alpha   90.00
_cell.angle_beta   90.00
_cell.angle_gamma   90.00
#
_symmetry.space_group_name_H-M   'P 1'
#
loop_
_entity.id
_entity.type
_entity.pdbx_description
1 polymer ?
#
loop_
_entity_poly.entity_id
_entity_poly.type
_entity_poly.pdbx_seq_one_letter_code
_entity_poly.pdbx_strand_id
1 'polypeptide(L)'
;MKFNNIKLFAVAILASMTAINCSNDDDNVTGPTGPNFTGTYVQEDQMGRPAINTVFVNDGMKDAFNTTIPSNMGAAFQAAFQTKLETLSPAYDAASPTDANALGFTAAQFTGVLATDVLTVSLDDPTTFFDGTNILTGRNLSDDVIDVELILIFGGEAGLTNPEYPGLSSDNVAANDKEFLMSFPYLASPW
;
A
#
# COMPACT_ATOMS: atom_id res chain seq x y z
N MET A 1 82.32 -9.79 -14.05
CA MET A 1 81.12 -9.11 -13.51
C MET A 1 80.91 -9.55 -12.07
N LYS A 2 80.65 -8.60 -11.16
CA LYS A 2 80.68 -8.82 -9.70
C LYS A 2 79.53 -9.75 -9.26
N PHE A 3 79.85 -10.88 -8.61
CA PHE A 3 78.91 -11.88 -8.07
C PHE A 3 77.81 -11.28 -7.17
N ASN A 4 78.04 -10.11 -6.58
CA ASN A 4 77.05 -9.41 -5.77
C ASN A 4 75.80 -9.00 -6.57
N ASN A 5 75.94 -8.68 -7.86
CA ASN A 5 74.79 -8.27 -8.68
C ASN A 5 73.88 -9.46 -8.99
N ILE A 6 74.46 -10.67 -9.15
CA ILE A 6 73.72 -11.91 -9.38
C ILE A 6 72.94 -12.30 -8.11
N LYS A 7 73.54 -12.13 -6.92
CA LYS A 7 72.86 -12.41 -5.65
C LYS A 7 71.70 -11.44 -5.39
N LEU A 8 71.88 -10.15 -5.68
CA LEU A 8 70.80 -9.17 -5.57
C LEU A 8 69.65 -9.47 -6.54
N PHE A 9 69.96 -9.88 -7.77
CA PHE A 9 68.95 -10.30 -8.74
C PHE A 9 68.17 -11.55 -8.27
N ALA A 10 68.87 -12.54 -7.72
CA ALA A 10 68.23 -13.75 -7.21
C ALA A 10 67.29 -13.46 -6.03
N VAL A 11 67.68 -12.57 -5.11
CA VAL A 11 66.84 -12.14 -3.98
C VAL A 11 65.64 -11.33 -4.45
N ALA A 12 65.82 -10.42 -5.43
CA ALA A 12 64.73 -9.64 -5.99
C ALA A 12 63.70 -10.52 -6.71
N ILE A 13 64.15 -11.54 -7.48
CA ILE A 13 63.27 -12.50 -8.14
C ILE A 13 62.52 -13.33 -7.10
N LEU A 14 63.20 -13.85 -6.07
CA LEU A 14 62.55 -14.64 -5.03
C LEU A 14 61.51 -13.83 -4.25
N ALA A 15 61.83 -12.58 -3.91
CA ALA A 15 60.88 -11.67 -3.26
C ALA A 15 59.67 -11.35 -4.16
N SER A 16 59.89 -11.18 -5.47
CA SER A 16 58.79 -10.96 -6.43
C SER A 16 57.92 -12.21 -6.62
N MET A 17 58.48 -13.41 -6.53
CA MET A 17 57.72 -14.67 -6.62
C MET A 17 56.94 -14.99 -5.34
N THR A 18 57.40 -14.52 -4.17
CA THR A 18 56.65 -14.68 -2.91
C THR A 18 55.62 -13.58 -2.65
N ALA A 19 55.73 -12.43 -3.33
CA ALA A 19 54.80 -11.31 -3.18
C ALA A 19 53.54 -11.40 -4.06
N ILE A 20 53.39 -12.44 -4.90
CA ILE A 20 52.21 -12.68 -5.76
C ILE A 20 51.23 -13.67 -5.11
N ASN A 21 51.40 -14.01 -3.83
CA ASN A 21 50.41 -14.80 -3.11
C ASN A 21 49.25 -13.93 -2.61
N CYS A 22 48.59 -13.23 -3.55
CA CYS A 22 47.18 -12.91 -3.41
C CYS A 22 46.44 -14.23 -3.61
N SER A 23 46.16 -14.92 -2.50
CA SER A 23 45.09 -15.90 -2.53
C SER A 23 43.83 -15.15 -2.97
N ASN A 24 43.31 -15.51 -4.15
CA ASN A 24 41.97 -15.15 -4.59
C ASN A 24 40.91 -16.02 -3.85
N ASP A 25 41.08 -16.30 -2.56
CA ASP A 25 40.06 -17.00 -1.77
C ASP A 25 38.88 -16.09 -1.38
N ASP A 26 38.86 -14.85 -1.87
CA ASP A 26 37.68 -13.97 -1.80
C ASP A 26 36.54 -14.45 -2.72
N ASP A 27 36.79 -15.44 -3.60
CA ASP A 27 35.76 -16.08 -4.44
C ASP A 27 34.98 -17.19 -3.71
N ASN A 28 35.32 -17.51 -2.47
CA ASN A 28 34.44 -18.32 -1.63
C ASN A 28 33.45 -17.39 -0.91
N VAL A 29 32.59 -16.75 -1.71
CA VAL A 29 31.30 -16.28 -1.22
C VAL A 29 30.54 -17.54 -0.81
N THR A 30 30.77 -18.01 0.42
CA THR A 30 29.81 -18.87 1.10
C THR A 30 28.49 -18.14 0.98
N GLY A 31 27.53 -18.78 0.30
CA GLY A 31 26.27 -18.18 -0.14
C GLY A 31 25.61 -17.34 0.95
N PRO A 32 24.72 -16.41 0.55
CA PRO A 32 24.31 -15.27 1.35
C PRO A 32 24.19 -15.62 2.83
N THR A 33 25.05 -15.04 3.68
CA THR A 33 25.04 -15.21 5.15
C THR A 33 23.82 -14.54 5.81
N GLY A 34 22.79 -14.24 5.02
CA GLY A 34 21.52 -13.69 5.45
C GLY A 34 20.50 -14.79 5.75
N PRO A 35 19.26 -14.40 6.11
CA PRO A 35 18.18 -15.35 6.31
C PRO A 35 17.97 -16.18 5.04
N ASN A 36 17.84 -17.50 5.18
CA ASN A 36 17.48 -18.35 4.05
C ASN A 36 15.98 -18.16 3.73
N PHE A 37 15.70 -17.57 2.57
CA PHE A 37 14.35 -17.32 2.05
C PHE A 37 13.88 -18.39 1.04
N THR A 38 14.57 -19.53 0.92
CA THR A 38 14.08 -20.61 0.05
C THR A 38 12.86 -21.29 0.66
N GLY A 39 11.77 -21.42 -0.11
CA GLY A 39 10.57 -22.14 0.32
C GLY A 39 9.40 -21.96 -0.64
N THR A 40 8.29 -22.62 -0.33
CA THR A 40 6.99 -22.36 -0.95
C THR A 40 6.31 -21.26 -0.15
N TYR A 41 6.01 -20.14 -0.81
CA TYR A 41 5.26 -19.05 -0.21
C TYR A 41 3.77 -19.26 -0.41
N VAL A 42 3.00 -18.95 0.63
CA VAL A 42 1.54 -18.85 0.58
C VAL A 42 1.16 -17.45 1.00
N GLN A 43 0.13 -16.89 0.37
CA GLN A 43 -0.39 -15.59 0.77
C GLN A 43 -1.14 -15.75 2.09
N GLU A 44 -0.78 -14.94 3.08
CA GLU A 44 -1.47 -14.86 4.38
C GLU A 44 -2.38 -13.64 4.45
N ASP A 45 -1.89 -12.50 3.95
CA ASP A 45 -2.60 -11.23 3.93
C ASP A 45 -2.35 -10.47 2.63
N GLN A 46 -3.24 -9.55 2.30
CA GLN A 46 -3.08 -8.62 1.21
C GLN A 46 -3.18 -7.18 1.72
N MET A 47 -2.30 -6.32 1.20
CA MET A 47 -2.39 -4.90 1.46
C MET A 47 -3.54 -4.31 0.64
N GLY A 48 -4.58 -3.87 1.34
CA GLY A 48 -5.76 -3.24 0.76
C GLY A 48 -5.82 -1.73 1.01
N ARG A 49 -6.90 -1.11 0.54
CA ARG A 49 -7.25 0.26 0.90
C ARG A 49 -7.65 0.32 2.38
N PRO A 50 -7.47 1.49 3.02
CA PRO A 50 -7.87 1.69 4.41
C PRO A 50 -9.34 1.33 4.65
N ALA A 51 -9.62 0.84 5.86
CA ALA A 51 -10.95 0.56 6.41
C ALA A 51 -11.85 -0.48 5.68
N ILE A 52 -11.58 -0.89 4.44
CA ILE A 52 -12.45 -1.79 3.66
C ILE A 52 -12.70 -3.12 4.37
N ASN A 53 -11.63 -3.81 4.76
CA ASN A 53 -11.71 -5.10 5.46
C ASN A 53 -12.36 -4.97 6.86
N THR A 54 -12.25 -3.80 7.48
CA THR A 54 -12.83 -3.55 8.81
C THR A 54 -14.33 -3.30 8.74
N VAL A 55 -14.78 -2.55 7.73
CA VAL A 55 -16.18 -2.08 7.64
C VAL A 55 -17.06 -3.04 6.85
N PHE A 56 -16.58 -3.54 5.71
CA PHE A 56 -17.42 -4.22 4.72
C PHE A 56 -17.30 -5.74 4.73
N VAL A 57 -16.16 -6.28 5.14
CA VAL A 57 -15.98 -7.74 5.20
C VAL A 57 -16.68 -8.31 6.43
N ASN A 58 -17.59 -9.25 6.20
CA ASN A 58 -18.33 -9.93 7.26
C ASN A 58 -17.39 -10.70 8.20
N ASP A 59 -17.80 -10.83 9.47
CA ASP A 59 -17.07 -11.64 10.45
C ASP A 59 -16.93 -13.09 9.96
N GLY A 60 -15.72 -13.63 10.12
CA GLY A 60 -15.35 -14.97 9.61
C GLY A 60 -14.97 -15.03 8.14
N MET A 61 -15.16 -13.95 7.36
CA MET A 61 -14.74 -13.89 5.95
C MET A 61 -13.41 -13.16 5.75
N LYS A 62 -12.80 -12.62 6.81
CA LYS A 62 -11.56 -11.82 6.73
C LYS A 62 -10.38 -12.62 6.20
N ASP A 63 -10.16 -13.84 6.69
CA ASP A 63 -9.08 -14.70 6.20
C ASP A 63 -9.29 -15.10 4.72
N ALA A 64 -10.55 -15.39 4.36
CA ALA A 64 -10.91 -15.68 2.97
C ALA A 64 -10.71 -14.46 2.07
N PHE A 65 -11.06 -13.26 2.55
CA PHE A 65 -10.83 -12.01 1.83
C PHE A 65 -9.34 -11.81 1.60
N ASN A 66 -8.53 -11.88 2.65
CA ASN A 66 -7.08 -11.69 2.67
C ASN A 66 -6.29 -12.64 1.76
N THR A 67 -6.85 -13.81 1.44
CA THR A 67 -6.22 -14.83 0.59
C THR A 67 -6.86 -14.93 -0.81
N THR A 68 -7.97 -14.22 -1.06
CA THR A 68 -8.62 -14.21 -2.37
C THR A 68 -7.86 -13.30 -3.33
N ILE A 69 -7.44 -13.84 -4.47
CA ILE A 69 -6.75 -13.05 -5.49
C ILE A 69 -7.64 -11.91 -6.02
N PRO A 70 -7.09 -10.71 -6.29
CA PRO A 70 -7.86 -9.53 -6.69
C PRO A 70 -8.86 -9.74 -7.84
N SER A 71 -8.49 -10.55 -8.85
CA SER A 71 -9.37 -10.85 -9.99
C SER A 71 -10.66 -11.58 -9.62
N ASN A 72 -10.71 -12.22 -8.44
CA ASN A 72 -11.86 -12.99 -7.98
C ASN A 72 -12.63 -12.28 -6.87
N MET A 73 -12.08 -11.22 -6.27
CA MET A 73 -12.68 -10.58 -5.09
C MET A 73 -14.04 -9.94 -5.39
N GLY A 74 -14.17 -9.26 -6.53
CA GLY A 74 -15.45 -8.65 -6.93
C GLY A 74 -16.58 -9.67 -6.98
N ALA A 75 -16.34 -10.84 -7.59
CA ALA A 75 -17.32 -11.92 -7.65
C ALA A 75 -17.62 -12.55 -6.28
N ALA A 76 -16.64 -12.58 -5.37
CA ALA A 76 -16.76 -13.21 -4.06
C ALA A 76 -17.41 -12.31 -2.99
N PHE A 77 -17.19 -10.99 -3.04
CA PHE A 77 -17.49 -10.10 -1.91
C PHE A 77 -18.44 -8.94 -2.23
N GLN A 78 -18.61 -8.54 -3.50
CA GLN A 78 -19.39 -7.33 -3.84
C GLN A 78 -20.82 -7.39 -3.31
N ALA A 79 -21.52 -8.51 -3.48
CA ALA A 79 -22.91 -8.63 -3.02
C ALA A 79 -23.03 -8.47 -1.50
N ALA A 80 -22.10 -9.07 -0.74
CA ALA A 80 -22.06 -8.93 0.71
C ALA A 80 -21.73 -7.49 1.14
N PHE A 81 -20.82 -6.82 0.43
CA PHE A 81 -20.47 -5.42 0.66
C PHE A 81 -21.68 -4.52 0.41
N GLN A 82 -22.43 -4.75 -0.67
CA GLN A 82 -23.64 -3.99 -1.00
C GLN A 82 -24.68 -4.12 0.11
N THR A 83 -25.00 -5.35 0.54
CA THR A 83 -25.93 -5.57 1.65
C THR A 83 -25.45 -4.87 2.92
N LYS A 84 -24.15 -4.91 3.21
CA LYS A 84 -23.57 -4.22 4.36
C LYS A 84 -23.69 -2.70 4.24
N LEU A 85 -23.42 -2.13 3.06
CA LEU A 85 -23.53 -0.71 2.78
C LEU A 85 -24.97 -0.20 2.97
N GLU A 86 -25.94 -0.86 2.34
CA GLU A 86 -27.37 -0.51 2.43
C GLU A 86 -27.92 -0.68 3.86
N THR A 87 -27.31 -1.57 4.66
CA THR A 87 -27.67 -1.71 6.09
C THR A 87 -27.02 -0.63 6.95
N LEU A 88 -25.78 -0.25 6.63
CA LEU A 88 -24.97 0.67 7.42
C LEU A 88 -25.35 2.12 7.18
N SER A 89 -25.55 2.49 5.92
CA SER A 89 -25.75 3.88 5.52
C SER A 89 -27.20 4.17 5.18
N PRO A 90 -27.81 5.17 5.86
CA PRO A 90 -29.13 5.65 5.47
C PRO A 90 -29.13 6.40 4.12
N ALA A 91 -27.97 6.76 3.56
CA ALA A 91 -27.85 7.39 2.23
C ALA A 91 -27.96 6.38 1.07
N TYR A 92 -28.06 5.08 1.35
CA TYR A 92 -28.27 4.04 0.35
C TYR A 92 -29.47 3.18 0.73
N ASP A 93 -30.67 3.59 0.31
CA ASP A 93 -31.87 2.79 0.55
C ASP A 93 -31.96 1.64 -0.47
N ALA A 94 -32.05 0.40 0.02
CA ALA A 94 -32.26 -0.77 -0.83
C ALA A 94 -33.58 -0.70 -1.64
N ALA A 95 -34.56 0.09 -1.21
CA ALA A 95 -35.77 0.38 -1.96
C ALA A 95 -35.57 1.42 -3.10
N SER A 96 -34.48 2.18 -3.05
CA SER A 96 -34.11 3.22 -4.01
C SER A 96 -32.73 2.93 -4.61
N PRO A 97 -32.60 1.94 -5.52
CA PRO A 97 -31.31 1.50 -6.05
C PRO A 97 -30.59 2.53 -6.93
N THR A 98 -31.20 3.69 -7.14
CA THR A 98 -30.63 4.84 -7.84
C THR A 98 -29.89 5.80 -6.92
N ASP A 99 -30.06 5.67 -5.60
CA ASP A 99 -29.35 6.47 -4.61
C ASP A 99 -27.84 6.28 -4.82
N ALA A 100 -27.11 7.39 -4.77
CA ALA A 100 -25.69 7.43 -5.08
C ALA A 100 -24.90 8.30 -4.10
N ASN A 101 -23.59 8.05 -4.01
CA ASN A 101 -22.70 8.96 -3.31
C ASN A 101 -22.31 10.18 -4.16
N ALA A 102 -21.45 11.02 -3.58
CA ALA A 102 -20.91 12.19 -4.22
C ALA A 102 -20.06 11.93 -5.49
N LEU A 103 -19.73 10.67 -5.80
CA LEU A 103 -19.09 10.28 -7.07
C LEU A 103 -20.11 9.86 -8.13
N GLY A 104 -21.41 9.87 -7.79
CA GLY A 104 -22.48 9.37 -8.63
C GLY A 104 -22.53 7.83 -8.72
N PHE A 105 -21.91 7.12 -7.78
CA PHE A 105 -21.97 5.66 -7.73
C PHE A 105 -23.13 5.19 -6.89
N THR A 106 -23.96 4.32 -7.47
CA THR A 106 -24.96 3.57 -6.72
C THR A 106 -24.31 2.56 -5.79
N ALA A 107 -25.09 2.00 -4.84
CA ALA A 107 -24.57 0.98 -3.91
C ALA A 107 -23.85 -0.16 -4.64
N ALA A 108 -24.42 -0.67 -5.74
CA ALA A 108 -23.81 -1.73 -6.54
C ALA A 108 -22.50 -1.30 -7.21
N GLN A 109 -22.44 -0.08 -7.76
CA GLN A 109 -21.24 0.45 -8.41
C GLN A 109 -20.13 0.72 -7.39
N PHE A 110 -20.47 1.38 -6.29
CA PHE A 110 -19.51 1.74 -5.26
C PHE A 110 -18.90 0.48 -4.64
N THR A 111 -19.74 -0.47 -4.22
CA THR A 111 -19.25 -1.74 -3.66
C THR A 111 -18.52 -2.62 -4.67
N GLY A 112 -18.80 -2.49 -5.97
CA GLY A 112 -17.99 -3.10 -7.01
C GLY A 112 -16.56 -2.57 -7.04
N VAL A 113 -16.39 -1.25 -6.90
CA VAL A 113 -15.07 -0.63 -6.75
C VAL A 113 -14.42 -1.06 -5.43
N LEU A 114 -15.17 -1.12 -4.32
CA LEU A 114 -14.63 -1.45 -2.99
C LEU A 114 -14.23 -2.93 -2.85
N ALA A 115 -14.98 -3.85 -3.46
CA ALA A 115 -14.73 -5.29 -3.34
C ALA A 115 -13.43 -5.73 -4.02
N THR A 116 -13.00 -5.05 -5.09
CA THR A 116 -11.66 -5.22 -5.65
C THR A 116 -10.69 -4.33 -4.89
N ASP A 117 -10.21 -4.85 -3.76
CA ASP A 117 -9.38 -4.08 -2.84
C ASP A 117 -7.91 -4.06 -3.26
N VAL A 118 -7.61 -3.15 -4.20
CA VAL A 118 -6.27 -2.93 -4.74
C VAL A 118 -5.82 -1.50 -4.49
N LEU A 119 -4.56 -1.35 -4.08
CA LEU A 119 -3.90 -0.06 -3.98
C LEU A 119 -3.40 0.38 -5.35
N THR A 120 -4.08 1.35 -5.95
CA THR A 120 -3.62 1.99 -7.18
C THR A 120 -2.62 3.08 -6.83
N VAL A 121 -1.55 3.20 -7.62
CA VAL A 121 -0.61 4.32 -7.57
C VAL A 121 -0.39 4.78 -9.01
N SER A 122 -0.56 6.08 -9.26
CA SER A 122 -0.15 6.66 -10.54
C SER A 122 1.30 7.14 -10.48
N LEU A 123 2.09 6.83 -11.50
CA LEU A 123 3.47 7.29 -11.63
C LEU A 123 3.58 8.60 -12.40
N ASP A 124 2.58 8.90 -13.24
CA ASP A 124 2.60 10.02 -14.18
C ASP A 124 1.47 11.05 -13.90
N ASP A 125 0.46 10.66 -13.11
CA ASP A 125 -0.69 11.49 -12.74
C ASP A 125 -0.76 11.73 -11.22
N PRO A 126 -1.57 12.69 -10.74
CA PRO A 126 -1.76 12.92 -9.31
C PRO A 126 -2.14 11.64 -8.56
N THR A 127 -1.34 11.32 -7.55
CA THR A 127 -1.64 10.27 -6.57
C THR A 127 -2.44 10.89 -5.43
N THR A 128 -3.73 10.59 -5.36
CA THR A 128 -4.65 11.10 -4.35
C THR A 128 -5.72 10.06 -4.04
N PHE A 129 -6.23 10.10 -2.82
CA PHE A 129 -7.42 9.34 -2.48
C PHE A 129 -8.65 9.94 -3.17
N PHE A 130 -8.76 11.27 -3.12
CA PHE A 130 -9.76 12.05 -3.84
C PHE A 130 -9.40 13.54 -3.86
N ASP A 131 -9.41 14.18 -5.03
CA ASP A 131 -9.17 15.63 -5.17
C ASP A 131 -10.30 16.38 -5.92
N GLY A 132 -11.46 15.74 -6.09
CA GLY A 132 -12.56 16.25 -6.91
C GLY A 132 -12.53 15.79 -8.37
N THR A 133 -11.39 15.35 -8.89
CA THR A 133 -11.23 14.86 -10.27
C THR A 133 -10.72 13.42 -10.32
N ASN A 134 -9.64 13.14 -9.59
CA ASN A 134 -9.01 11.84 -9.48
C ASN A 134 -9.60 11.08 -8.29
N ILE A 135 -9.91 9.80 -8.49
CA ILE A 135 -10.59 8.95 -7.53
C ILE A 135 -9.75 7.70 -7.32
N LEU A 136 -9.32 7.47 -6.08
CA LEU A 136 -8.61 6.25 -5.67
C LEU A 136 -7.36 5.94 -6.52
N THR A 137 -6.61 6.98 -6.92
CA THR A 137 -5.32 6.86 -7.64
C THR A 137 -4.13 6.74 -6.69
N GLY A 138 -4.42 6.62 -5.39
CA GLY A 138 -3.49 6.35 -4.30
C GLY A 138 -3.86 7.22 -3.10
N ARG A 139 -2.88 7.88 -2.50
CA ARG A 139 -3.06 8.78 -1.35
C ARG A 139 -1.88 9.75 -1.27
N ASN A 140 -2.16 11.04 -1.15
CA ASN A 140 -1.18 12.02 -0.71
C ASN A 140 -1.18 12.12 0.83
N LEU A 141 -0.12 12.66 1.42
CA LEU A 141 0.01 12.76 2.88
C LEU A 141 -1.07 13.64 3.53
N SER A 142 -1.54 14.67 2.81
CA SER A 142 -2.55 15.62 3.27
C SER A 142 -3.99 15.15 3.04
N ASP A 143 -4.22 13.98 2.44
CA ASP A 143 -5.56 13.49 2.14
C ASP A 143 -6.27 13.11 3.44
N ASP A 144 -7.37 13.79 3.71
CA ASP A 144 -8.31 13.44 4.77
C ASP A 144 -9.20 12.29 4.32
N VAL A 145 -8.60 11.10 4.29
CA VAL A 145 -9.24 9.91 3.75
C VAL A 145 -10.43 9.46 4.58
N ILE A 146 -10.41 9.68 5.90
CA ILE A 146 -11.53 9.25 6.73
C ILE A 146 -12.75 10.13 6.44
N ASP A 147 -12.59 11.45 6.35
CA ASP A 147 -13.71 12.32 5.95
C ASP A 147 -14.22 11.98 4.55
N VAL A 148 -13.34 11.73 3.58
CA VAL A 148 -13.77 11.30 2.24
C VAL A 148 -14.53 9.97 2.31
N GLU A 149 -14.02 8.95 2.98
CA GLU A 149 -14.70 7.64 3.13
C GLU A 149 -16.08 7.79 3.78
N LEU A 150 -16.17 8.57 4.87
CA LEU A 150 -17.42 8.84 5.56
C LEU A 150 -18.41 9.61 4.67
N ILE A 151 -17.96 10.60 3.89
CA ILE A 151 -18.81 11.29 2.91
C ILE A 151 -19.30 10.33 1.82
N LEU A 152 -18.46 9.41 1.33
CA LEU A 152 -18.87 8.46 0.29
C LEU A 152 -19.85 7.39 0.80
N ILE A 153 -19.85 7.12 2.11
CA ILE A 153 -20.79 6.20 2.74
C ILE A 153 -22.07 6.95 3.12
N PHE A 154 -21.99 8.10 3.80
CA PHE A 154 -23.11 8.77 4.48
C PHE A 154 -23.52 10.11 3.86
N GLY A 155 -22.78 10.65 2.90
CA GLY A 155 -22.99 12.02 2.41
C GLY A 155 -24.07 12.17 1.34
N GLY A 156 -24.48 11.08 0.67
CA GLY A 156 -25.38 11.14 -0.50
C GLY A 156 -24.74 11.84 -1.71
N GLU A 157 -25.54 12.16 -2.73
CA GLU A 157 -25.07 12.69 -4.02
C GLU A 157 -24.44 14.08 -3.90
N ALA A 158 -24.91 14.88 -2.94
CA ALA A 158 -24.38 16.20 -2.66
C ALA A 158 -23.29 16.20 -1.57
N GLY A 159 -22.81 15.03 -1.16
CA GLY A 159 -21.96 14.79 0.02
C GLY A 159 -20.77 15.74 0.20
N LEU A 160 -20.11 16.13 -0.89
CA LEU A 160 -18.93 17.01 -0.86
C LEU A 160 -19.25 18.47 -0.52
N THR A 161 -20.50 18.90 -0.69
CA THR A 161 -20.92 20.30 -0.48
C THR A 161 -22.03 20.46 0.55
N ASN A 162 -22.94 19.48 0.62
CA ASN A 162 -24.10 19.48 1.48
C ASN A 162 -24.48 18.03 1.80
N PRO A 163 -23.76 17.37 2.71
CA PRO A 163 -24.01 15.98 3.06
C PRO A 163 -25.39 15.80 3.69
N GLU A 164 -26.08 14.73 3.31
CA GLU A 164 -27.40 14.37 3.84
C GLU A 164 -27.34 14.03 5.33
N TYR A 165 -26.27 13.36 5.75
CA TYR A 165 -26.02 12.96 7.13
C TYR A 165 -24.71 13.57 7.64
N PRO A 166 -24.67 14.89 7.89
CA PRO A 166 -23.43 15.60 8.23
C PRO A 166 -22.76 15.08 9.51
N GLY A 167 -23.55 14.64 10.50
CA GLY A 167 -23.02 14.09 11.75
C GLY A 167 -22.34 12.73 11.62
N LEU A 168 -22.44 12.08 10.44
CA LEU A 168 -21.77 10.81 10.13
C LEU A 168 -20.73 10.97 9.02
N SER A 169 -20.59 12.17 8.45
CA SER A 169 -19.76 12.44 7.26
C SER A 169 -18.39 13.05 7.60
N SER A 170 -18.00 13.08 8.88
CA SER A 170 -16.67 13.53 9.30
C SER A 170 -16.24 12.86 10.61
N ASP A 171 -14.93 12.62 10.76
CA ASP A 171 -14.33 12.16 12.01
C ASP A 171 -13.98 13.32 12.97
N ASN A 172 -14.12 14.56 12.50
CA ASN A 172 -13.81 15.80 13.21
C ASN A 172 -12.31 15.99 13.54
N VAL A 173 -11.41 15.39 12.75
CA VAL A 173 -9.95 15.53 12.88
C VAL A 173 -9.39 16.36 11.72
N ALA A 174 -9.40 17.68 11.88
CA ALA A 174 -9.06 18.60 10.79
C ALA A 174 -7.57 18.65 10.39
N ALA A 175 -6.65 18.13 11.21
CA ALA A 175 -5.21 18.18 10.94
C ALA A 175 -4.41 17.22 11.84
N ASN A 176 -3.18 16.94 11.41
CA ASN A 176 -2.19 16.25 12.23
C ASN A 176 -1.67 17.12 13.38
N ASP A 177 -1.30 16.48 14.49
CA ASP A 177 -0.67 17.12 15.65
C ASP A 177 0.68 17.79 15.33
N LYS A 178 1.37 17.29 14.29
CA LYS A 178 2.64 17.82 13.79
C LYS A 178 2.59 17.95 12.27
N GLU A 179 3.14 19.06 11.77
CA GLU A 179 3.31 19.28 10.34
C GLU A 179 4.24 18.24 9.72
N PHE A 180 3.97 17.89 8.46
CA PHE A 180 4.86 17.04 7.67
C PHE A 180 6.23 17.70 7.45
N LEU A 181 7.28 16.88 7.40
CA LEU A 181 8.62 17.33 7.07
C LEU A 181 8.69 17.70 5.59
N MET A 182 9.49 18.71 5.24
CA MET A 182 9.75 19.07 3.84
C MET A 182 10.74 18.12 3.13
N SER A 183 11.27 17.13 3.85
CA SER A 183 12.22 16.14 3.34
C SER A 183 11.90 14.76 3.88
N PHE A 184 12.30 13.72 3.13
CA PHE A 184 12.18 12.34 3.56
C PHE A 184 12.72 12.13 5.00
N PRO A 185 11.99 11.45 5.90
CA PRO A 185 10.83 10.56 5.65
C PRO A 185 9.44 11.22 5.52
N TYR A 186 9.33 12.55 5.40
CA TYR A 186 8.09 13.35 5.25
C TYR A 186 7.08 13.25 6.42
N LEU A 187 6.91 12.09 7.06
CA LEU A 187 6.15 11.92 8.29
C LEU A 187 6.92 12.48 9.49
N ALA A 188 6.22 13.22 10.35
CA ALA A 188 6.76 13.72 11.60
C ALA A 188 6.99 12.59 12.61
N SER A 189 7.88 12.79 13.58
CA SER A 189 8.10 11.81 14.65
C SER A 189 6.86 11.70 15.55
N PRO A 190 6.59 10.50 16.13
CA PRO A 190 5.63 10.37 17.23
C PRO A 190 5.96 11.33 18.38
N TRP A 191 4.95 11.63 19.20
CA TRP A 191 5.09 12.43 20.42
C TRP A 191 5.49 11.56 21.61
#